data_AF-A0ABD5CGJ1-F1
#
_entry.id   AF-A0ABD5CGJ1-F1
#
_cell.length_a   1.000
_cell.length_b   1.000
_cell.length_c   1.000
_cell.angle_alpha   90.00
_cell.angle_beta   90.00
_cell.angle_gamma   90.00
#
_symmetry.space_group_name_H-M   'P 1'
#
loop_
_entity.id
_entity.type
_entity.pdbx_description
1 polymer ?
#
loop_
_entity_poly.entity_id
_entity_poly.type
_entity_poly.pdbx_seq_one_letter_code
_entity_poly.pdbx_strand_id
1 'polypeptide(L)'
;MVSVVGMRRITYAVVGAAVGRKHRLVGCIPGIDRIESCLPHSDTLGAGFPSQRSYLKPPGMRGDYAHIGATNMTTIAGIKIPDSAMARAATQLVRDTESDLLFHHSTRVFLFGALAGERKRLKYDPELLYIGAMFHDMGLSEQFRGSQNRFEVDSANAARSFLQGHGIPEGEVELVWDAIALHTTPGIPPFKKPVVQLVTAGVEMDVLGFAYDEFTEEQRKVVVAAHPRGENFKEQIIDAFNEGMKHRPDSTFGTVNDDVLALKDPGFRRKNFCSIILGNAWNDSNYACTCNDPGHRHG
;
A
#
# COMPACT_ATOMS: atom_id res chain seq x y z
N MET A 1 -39.95 -9.45 -41.03
CA MET A 1 -38.80 -10.34 -40.74
C MET A 1 -37.56 -9.48 -40.64
N VAL A 2 -37.10 -9.19 -39.42
CA VAL A 2 -35.86 -8.45 -39.19
C VAL A 2 -34.93 -9.39 -38.43
N SER A 3 -33.84 -9.79 -39.08
CA SER A 3 -32.82 -10.70 -38.55
C SER A 3 -31.99 -10.03 -37.46
N VAL A 4 -31.88 -10.71 -36.33
CA VAL A 4 -30.99 -10.39 -35.22
C VAL A 4 -29.56 -10.77 -35.62
N VAL A 5 -28.66 -9.79 -35.71
CA VAL A 5 -27.22 -10.01 -35.93
C VAL A 5 -26.54 -10.21 -34.57
N GLY A 6 -25.68 -11.24 -34.52
CA GLY A 6 -25.22 -11.90 -33.30
C GLY A 6 -24.24 -11.11 -32.42
N MET A 7 -24.47 -11.25 -31.13
CA MET A 7 -23.61 -10.80 -30.04
C MET A 7 -22.45 -11.79 -29.88
N ARG A 8 -21.22 -11.40 -30.22
CA ARG A 8 -20.01 -12.19 -29.95
C ARG A 8 -19.68 -12.13 -28.46
N ARG A 9 -19.76 -13.29 -27.78
CA ARG A 9 -19.24 -13.46 -26.41
C ARG A 9 -17.70 -13.39 -26.45
N ILE A 10 -17.13 -12.47 -25.69
CA ILE A 10 -15.70 -12.46 -25.36
C ILE A 10 -15.55 -13.31 -24.09
N THR A 11 -15.04 -14.53 -24.24
CA THR A 11 -14.57 -15.35 -23.13
C THR A 11 -13.14 -14.96 -22.77
N TYR A 12 -12.93 -14.45 -21.56
CA TYR A 12 -11.60 -14.32 -20.97
C TYR A 12 -11.15 -15.70 -20.49
N ALA A 13 -10.08 -16.22 -21.07
CA ALA A 13 -9.40 -17.41 -20.58
C ALA A 13 -8.53 -17.01 -19.37
N VAL A 14 -8.88 -17.51 -18.19
CA VAL A 14 -8.01 -17.49 -17.02
C VAL A 14 -6.89 -18.49 -17.27
N VAL A 15 -5.66 -17.99 -17.45
CA VAL A 15 -4.48 -18.85 -17.52
C VAL A 15 -4.14 -19.28 -16.08
N GLY A 16 -4.71 -20.41 -15.68
CA GLY A 16 -4.29 -21.14 -14.48
C GLY A 16 -2.98 -21.87 -14.79
N ALA A 17 -1.88 -21.43 -14.18
CA ALA A 17 -0.63 -22.19 -14.20
C ALA A 17 -0.80 -23.46 -13.34
N ALA A 18 -0.86 -24.61 -14.00
CA ALA A 18 -0.85 -25.91 -13.36
C ALA A 18 0.57 -26.22 -12.85
N VAL A 19 0.78 -26.23 -11.54
CA VAL A 19 1.95 -26.86 -10.91
C VAL A 19 1.51 -28.20 -10.34
N GLY A 20 1.81 -29.26 -11.08
CA GLY A 20 1.71 -30.63 -10.59
C GLY A 20 2.99 -31.02 -9.85
N ARG A 21 2.87 -31.39 -8.57
CA ARG A 21 3.65 -32.50 -7.99
C ARG A 21 3.00 -33.02 -6.71
N LYS A 22 2.97 -34.36 -6.65
CA LYS A 22 2.31 -35.21 -5.65
C LYS A 22 3.02 -35.17 -4.30
N HIS A 23 2.28 -35.00 -3.20
CA HIS A 23 2.50 -35.72 -1.94
C HIS A 23 1.15 -35.99 -1.27
N ARG A 24 1.05 -37.13 -0.58
CA ARG A 24 -0.17 -37.82 -0.16
C ARG A 24 -0.32 -37.79 1.37
N LEU A 25 -1.50 -37.38 1.86
CA LEU A 25 -2.19 -37.61 3.16
C LEU A 25 -1.42 -37.17 4.43
N VAL A 26 -2.03 -36.58 5.48
CA VAL A 26 -3.11 -37.04 6.39
C VAL A 26 -3.62 -35.77 7.13
N GLY A 27 -4.90 -35.44 7.18
CA GLY A 27 -5.84 -35.89 8.22
C GLY A 27 -6.79 -34.75 8.61
N CYS A 28 -8.09 -35.04 8.71
CA CYS A 28 -9.13 -34.10 9.13
C CYS A 28 -9.00 -33.75 10.62
N ILE A 29 -9.39 -32.52 11.01
CA ILE A 29 -9.77 -32.19 12.39
C ILE A 29 -11.13 -31.47 12.37
N PRO A 30 -12.19 -32.03 13.01
CA PRO A 30 -13.47 -31.36 13.24
C PRO A 30 -13.44 -30.54 14.54
N GLY A 31 -14.15 -29.41 14.60
CA GLY A 31 -14.34 -28.63 15.82
C GLY A 31 -14.64 -27.14 15.59
N ILE A 32 -15.91 -26.81 15.35
CA ILE A 32 -16.42 -25.48 15.68
C ILE A 32 -16.82 -25.57 17.16
N ASP A 33 -15.91 -25.18 18.05
CA ASP A 33 -16.26 -24.99 19.44
C ASP A 33 -16.92 -23.62 19.61
N ARG A 34 -18.10 -23.65 20.24
CA ARG A 34 -18.85 -22.50 20.73
C ARG A 34 -17.92 -21.57 21.51
N ILE A 35 -17.85 -20.31 21.09
CA ILE A 35 -17.30 -19.25 21.95
C ILE A 35 -18.46 -18.73 22.81
N GLU A 36 -18.60 -19.31 24.00
CA GLU A 36 -19.08 -18.57 25.15
C GLU A 36 -17.94 -17.66 25.62
N SER A 37 -18.05 -16.35 25.41
CA SER A 37 -17.38 -15.39 26.27
C SER A 37 -18.01 -14.01 26.11
N CYS A 38 -18.56 -13.54 27.23
CA CYS A 38 -19.13 -12.23 27.47
C CYS A 38 -18.24 -11.09 26.95
N LEU A 39 -18.80 -10.21 26.12
CA LEU A 39 -18.24 -8.88 25.90
C LEU A 39 -18.60 -7.99 27.11
N PRO A 40 -17.64 -7.29 27.74
CA PRO A 40 -17.99 -6.18 28.60
C PRO A 40 -18.47 -5.01 27.74
N HIS A 41 -19.58 -4.40 28.14
CA HIS A 41 -20.00 -3.10 27.64
C HIS A 41 -18.86 -2.09 27.80
N SER A 42 -18.54 -1.37 26.72
CA SER A 42 -17.84 -0.09 26.83
C SER A 42 -18.66 0.98 26.14
N ASP A 43 -19.34 1.78 26.97
CA ASP A 43 -19.76 3.12 26.65
C ASP A 43 -18.54 4.03 26.60
N THR A 44 -18.35 4.73 25.48
CA THR A 44 -17.82 6.11 25.38
C THR A 44 -17.86 6.51 23.91
N LEU A 45 -18.84 7.31 23.48
CA LEU A 45 -18.81 8.79 23.42
C LEU A 45 -17.71 9.35 22.52
N GLY A 46 -18.17 10.07 21.50
CA GLY A 46 -17.36 10.75 20.51
C GLY A 46 -16.39 11.77 21.12
N ALA A 47 -15.26 11.91 20.44
CA ALA A 47 -14.36 13.04 20.58
C ALA A 47 -14.15 13.62 19.19
N GLY A 48 -14.41 14.92 19.07
CA GLY A 48 -14.27 15.68 17.84
C GLY A 48 -12.84 15.71 17.32
N PHE A 49 -12.74 15.87 16.01
CA PHE A 49 -11.50 16.18 15.30
C PHE A 49 -10.80 17.40 15.91
N PRO A 50 -9.52 17.30 16.31
CA PRO A 50 -8.69 18.49 16.42
C PRO A 50 -8.35 18.96 15.01
N SER A 51 -8.84 20.15 14.65
CA SER A 51 -8.37 20.87 13.46
C SER A 51 -6.86 21.09 13.58
N GLN A 52 -6.07 20.46 12.71
CA GLN A 52 -4.64 20.70 12.62
C GLN A 52 -4.42 22.14 12.13
N ARG A 53 -3.93 22.97 13.05
CA ARG A 53 -3.65 24.38 12.85
C ARG A 53 -2.26 24.52 12.23
N SER A 54 -2.24 25.11 11.03
CA SER A 54 -1.16 25.92 10.42
C SER A 54 0.26 25.32 10.35
N TYR A 55 0.61 24.80 9.19
CA TYR A 55 2.01 24.66 8.75
C TYR A 55 2.39 25.85 7.85
N LEU A 56 2.91 26.92 8.48
CA LEU A 56 3.68 28.03 7.91
C LEU A 56 4.55 28.54 9.08
N LYS A 57 5.83 28.88 9.05
CA LYS A 57 6.92 29.06 8.06
C LYS A 57 8.12 29.61 8.90
N PRO A 58 9.42 29.34 8.67
CA PRO A 58 10.46 30.14 9.32
C PRO A 58 10.97 31.30 8.42
N PRO A 59 11.58 32.35 9.02
CA PRO A 59 11.86 33.63 8.38
C PRO A 59 13.14 33.59 7.51
N GLY A 60 13.21 34.52 6.57
CA GLY A 60 14.14 34.49 5.46
C GLY A 60 15.61 34.81 5.75
N MET A 61 16.44 34.42 4.78
CA MET A 61 17.72 35.02 4.50
C MET A 61 17.77 35.37 3.01
N ARG A 62 18.09 36.64 2.72
CA ARG A 62 18.59 37.08 1.41
C ARG A 62 20.04 36.60 1.29
N GLY A 63 20.38 36.04 0.15
CA GLY A 63 21.75 35.69 -0.22
C GLY A 63 21.79 35.41 -1.71
N ASP A 64 22.30 36.37 -2.47
CA ASP A 64 22.58 36.23 -3.89
C ASP A 64 23.65 35.15 -4.10
N TYR A 65 23.33 34.09 -4.85
CA TYR A 65 24.33 33.26 -5.52
C TYR A 65 23.82 32.83 -6.89
N ALA A 66 24.23 33.60 -7.90
CA ALA A 66 24.29 33.13 -9.26
C ALA A 66 25.38 32.04 -9.35
N HIS A 67 24.96 30.78 -9.50
CA HIS A 67 25.75 29.75 -10.16
C HIS A 67 24.80 28.83 -10.93
N ILE A 68 24.79 29.02 -12.25
CA ILE A 68 24.22 28.09 -13.22
C ILE A 68 25.08 26.83 -13.18
N GLY A 69 24.69 25.84 -12.38
CA GLY A 69 25.33 24.54 -12.27
C GLY A 69 24.54 23.51 -13.07
N ALA A 70 25.19 22.84 -14.01
CA ALA A 70 24.60 21.79 -14.84
C ALA A 70 23.91 20.71 -13.98
N THR A 71 22.66 20.41 -14.28
CA THR A 71 21.93 19.28 -13.69
C THR A 71 22.54 17.98 -14.22
N ASN A 72 23.32 17.29 -13.37
CA ASN A 72 23.74 15.92 -13.63
C ASN A 72 22.52 15.01 -13.53
N MET A 73 21.79 14.86 -14.64
CA MET A 73 20.67 13.93 -14.75
C MET A 73 21.19 12.51 -14.52
N THR A 74 20.77 11.90 -13.42
CA THR A 74 21.13 10.52 -13.10
C THR A 74 20.15 9.57 -13.78
N THR A 75 20.67 8.62 -14.56
CA THR A 75 19.89 7.57 -15.22
C THR A 75 20.31 6.21 -14.68
N ILE A 76 19.34 5.41 -14.23
CA ILE A 76 19.57 4.07 -13.66
C ILE A 76 18.70 3.08 -14.43
N ALA A 77 19.33 2.05 -15.00
CA ALA A 77 18.67 1.03 -15.82
C ALA A 77 17.80 1.61 -16.97
N GLY A 78 18.21 2.76 -17.52
CA GLY A 78 17.47 3.47 -18.57
C GLY A 78 16.41 4.46 -18.06
N ILE A 79 16.09 4.45 -16.76
CA ILE A 79 15.13 5.37 -16.14
C ILE A 79 15.84 6.63 -15.65
N LYS A 80 15.38 7.79 -16.12
CA LYS A 80 15.83 9.09 -15.60
C LYS A 80 15.21 9.34 -14.21
N ILE A 81 16.04 9.67 -13.23
CA ILE A 81 15.57 10.17 -11.93
C ILE A 81 15.07 11.62 -12.09
N PRO A 82 13.84 11.96 -11.67
CA PRO A 82 13.36 13.33 -11.67
C PRO A 82 14.28 14.25 -10.88
N ASP A 83 14.67 15.36 -11.50
CA ASP A 83 15.64 16.31 -10.97
C ASP A 83 15.06 17.73 -10.88
N SER A 84 13.74 17.86 -10.81
CA SER A 84 13.08 19.14 -10.56
C SER A 84 13.38 19.65 -9.13
N ALA A 85 13.05 20.90 -8.84
CA ALA A 85 13.14 21.43 -7.47
C ALA A 85 12.23 20.66 -6.49
N MET A 86 11.03 20.26 -6.91
CA MET A 86 10.10 19.48 -6.09
C MET A 86 10.63 18.06 -5.85
N ALA A 87 11.13 17.39 -6.90
CA ALA A 87 11.71 16.05 -6.77
C ALA A 87 12.90 16.04 -5.81
N ARG A 88 13.82 16.99 -5.92
CA ARG A 88 14.95 17.10 -4.99
C ARG A 88 14.51 17.39 -3.55
N ALA A 89 13.51 18.26 -3.38
CA ALA A 89 12.96 18.56 -2.05
C ALA A 89 12.30 17.32 -1.43
N ALA A 90 11.57 16.53 -2.22
CA ALA A 90 11.02 15.26 -1.80
C ALA A 90 12.11 14.25 -1.39
N THR A 91 13.14 14.08 -2.23
CA THR A 91 14.28 13.20 -1.93
C THR A 91 14.93 13.58 -0.60
N GLN A 92 15.16 14.89 -0.38
CA GLN A 92 15.79 15.37 0.84
C GLN A 92 14.89 15.13 2.05
N LEU A 93 13.60 15.45 1.97
CA LEU A 93 12.65 15.24 3.06
C LEU A 93 12.59 13.76 3.46
N VAL A 94 12.52 12.85 2.49
CA VAL A 94 12.51 11.40 2.75
C VAL A 94 13.81 10.97 3.39
N ARG A 95 14.97 11.41 2.89
CA ARG A 95 16.27 11.10 3.49
C ARG A 95 16.41 11.59 4.93
N ASP A 96 15.81 12.73 5.27
CA ASP A 96 15.85 13.29 6.62
C ASP A 96 14.89 12.59 7.59
N THR A 97 13.94 11.80 7.06
CA THR A 97 12.81 11.24 7.83
C THR A 97 12.85 9.72 7.94
N GLU A 98 13.20 9.03 6.86
CA GLU A 98 13.19 7.58 6.75
C GLU A 98 14.58 6.99 7.02
N SER A 99 14.62 5.69 7.34
CA SER A 99 15.87 4.95 7.41
C SER A 99 16.48 4.75 6.02
N ASP A 100 17.79 4.47 5.95
CA ASP A 100 18.44 4.12 4.68
C ASP A 100 17.76 2.93 3.98
N LEU A 101 17.28 1.95 4.75
CA LEU A 101 16.53 0.81 4.25
C LEU A 101 15.29 1.25 3.44
N LEU A 102 14.46 2.11 4.04
CA LEU A 102 13.22 2.60 3.43
C LEU A 102 13.51 3.56 2.28
N PHE A 103 14.51 4.44 2.42
CA PHE A 103 14.92 5.32 1.31
C PHE A 103 15.38 4.52 0.07
N HIS A 104 16.23 3.50 0.28
CA HIS A 104 16.67 2.64 -0.82
C HIS A 104 15.51 1.83 -1.39
N HIS A 105 14.59 1.34 -0.55
CA HIS A 105 13.36 0.69 -0.99
C HIS A 105 12.50 1.60 -1.86
N SER A 106 12.12 2.78 -1.38
CA SER A 106 11.34 3.79 -2.10
C SER A 106 11.98 4.16 -3.45
N THR A 107 13.30 4.23 -3.53
CA THR A 107 13.97 4.51 -4.82
C THR A 107 13.90 3.33 -5.77
N ARG A 108 14.03 2.09 -5.29
CA ARG A 108 13.81 0.89 -6.12
C ARG A 108 12.36 0.76 -6.56
N VAL A 109 11.39 1.13 -5.71
CA VAL A 109 9.96 1.17 -6.06
C VAL A 109 9.73 2.10 -7.25
N PHE A 110 10.30 3.30 -7.23
CA PHE A 110 10.25 4.21 -8.38
C PHE A 110 10.83 3.56 -9.65
N LEU A 111 12.04 2.99 -9.56
CA LEU A 111 12.74 2.43 -10.72
C LEU A 111 12.01 1.23 -11.32
N PHE A 112 11.58 0.28 -10.50
CA PHE A 112 10.82 -0.89 -10.96
C PHE A 112 9.43 -0.50 -11.47
N GLY A 113 8.77 0.47 -10.83
CA GLY A 113 7.52 1.05 -11.33
C GLY A 113 7.69 1.68 -12.71
N ALA A 114 8.73 2.51 -12.90
CA ALA A 114 9.01 3.16 -14.16
C ALA A 114 9.33 2.16 -15.28
N LEU A 115 10.17 1.15 -15.00
CA LEU A 115 10.49 0.04 -15.91
C LEU A 115 9.23 -0.77 -16.30
N ALA A 116 8.34 -1.02 -15.34
CA ALA A 116 7.06 -1.66 -15.63
C ALA A 116 6.18 -0.76 -16.52
N GLY A 117 6.23 0.56 -16.33
CA GLY A 117 5.56 1.55 -17.17
C GLY A 117 6.05 1.51 -18.63
N GLU A 118 7.36 1.42 -18.85
CA GLU A 118 7.95 1.27 -20.19
C GLU A 118 7.51 -0.04 -20.85
N ARG A 119 7.61 -1.17 -20.13
CA ARG A 119 7.20 -2.50 -20.61
C ARG A 119 5.73 -2.53 -21.02
N LYS A 120 4.86 -1.94 -20.20
CA LYS A 120 3.40 -1.87 -20.41
C LYS A 120 2.97 -0.70 -21.32
N ARG A 121 3.91 0.16 -21.74
CA ARG A 121 3.66 1.38 -22.54
C ARG A 121 2.60 2.30 -21.93
N LEU A 122 2.62 2.44 -20.61
CA LEU A 122 1.71 3.32 -19.88
C LEU A 122 2.19 4.77 -19.95
N LYS A 123 1.26 5.70 -20.14
CA LYS A 123 1.54 7.14 -20.04
C LYS A 123 1.30 7.63 -18.62
N TYR A 124 2.31 8.22 -18.00
CA TYR A 124 2.25 8.76 -16.65
C TYR A 124 3.19 9.96 -16.53
N ASP A 125 2.97 10.79 -15.51
CA ASP A 125 3.92 11.82 -15.12
C ASP A 125 5.02 11.17 -14.24
N PRO A 126 6.29 11.18 -14.66
CA PRO A 126 7.38 10.55 -13.92
C PRO A 126 7.66 11.24 -12.58
N GLU A 127 7.36 12.52 -12.44
CA GLU A 127 7.55 13.26 -11.21
C GLU A 127 6.47 12.86 -10.20
N LEU A 128 5.21 12.72 -10.61
CA LEU A 128 4.15 12.20 -9.72
C LEU A 128 4.39 10.74 -9.30
N LEU A 129 4.91 9.89 -10.20
CA LEU A 129 5.34 8.53 -9.83
C LEU A 129 6.47 8.57 -8.80
N TYR A 130 7.45 9.46 -8.99
CA TYR A 130 8.56 9.61 -8.07
C TYR A 130 8.10 10.07 -6.69
N ILE A 131 7.24 11.09 -6.60
CA ILE A 131 6.66 11.51 -5.31
C ILE A 131 5.87 10.37 -4.66
N GLY A 132 5.02 9.68 -5.42
CA GLY A 132 4.27 8.53 -4.92
C GLY A 132 5.18 7.46 -4.32
N ALA A 133 6.25 7.07 -5.03
CA ALA A 133 7.22 6.09 -4.55
C ALA A 133 8.04 6.60 -3.36
N MET A 134 8.44 7.87 -3.35
CA MET A 134 9.23 8.48 -2.28
C MET A 134 8.48 8.55 -0.95
N PHE A 135 7.17 8.80 -0.99
CA PHE A 135 6.38 9.02 0.23
C PHE A 135 5.62 7.79 0.72
N HIS A 136 5.57 6.68 -0.04
CA HIS A 136 4.59 5.61 0.24
C HIS A 136 4.71 4.98 1.63
N ASP A 137 5.92 4.95 2.19
CA ASP A 137 6.25 4.38 3.50
C ASP A 137 6.50 5.44 4.59
N MET A 138 6.31 6.73 4.29
CA MET A 138 6.60 7.83 5.22
C MET A 138 5.79 7.72 6.53
N GLY A 139 4.60 7.13 6.47
CA GLY A 139 3.72 6.81 7.59
C GLY A 139 4.31 5.82 8.60
N LEU A 140 5.40 5.12 8.29
CA LEU A 140 6.11 4.21 9.19
C LEU A 140 7.15 4.90 10.07
N SER A 141 7.51 6.15 9.74
CA SER A 141 8.54 6.91 10.45
C SER A 141 8.12 7.32 11.87
N GLU A 142 9.12 7.68 12.68
CA GLU A 142 8.96 8.07 14.10
C GLU A 142 7.85 9.09 14.34
N GLN A 143 7.71 10.06 13.43
CA GLN A 143 6.75 11.16 13.55
C GLN A 143 5.28 10.68 13.60
N PHE A 144 4.98 9.47 13.12
CA PHE A 144 3.63 8.90 13.10
C PHE A 144 3.35 7.90 14.22
N ARG A 145 4.26 7.75 15.20
CA ARG A 145 4.03 6.87 16.36
C ARG A 145 2.83 7.26 17.22
N GLY A 146 2.39 8.52 17.17
CA GLY A 146 1.17 8.98 17.83
C GLY A 146 -0.13 8.74 17.06
N SER A 147 -0.04 8.35 15.78
CA SER A 147 -1.21 8.16 14.90
C SER A 147 -1.87 6.80 15.13
N GLN A 148 -3.19 6.75 14.92
CA GLN A 148 -3.99 5.52 14.89
C GLN A 148 -4.57 5.23 13.50
N ASN A 149 -4.24 6.07 12.50
CA ASN A 149 -4.60 5.79 11.11
C ASN A 149 -3.76 4.63 10.57
N ARG A 150 -4.22 4.04 9.47
CA ARG A 150 -3.36 3.23 8.58
C ARG A 150 -2.10 4.00 8.18
N PHE A 151 -0.94 3.35 8.16
CA PHE A 151 0.31 4.02 7.79
C PHE A 151 0.24 4.54 6.34
N GLU A 152 -0.45 3.82 5.45
CA GLU A 152 -0.64 4.21 4.06
C GLU A 152 -1.42 5.53 3.94
N VAL A 153 -2.37 5.76 4.84
CA VAL A 153 -3.14 7.01 4.90
C VAL A 153 -2.27 8.14 5.44
N ASP A 154 -1.46 7.88 6.46
CA ASP A 154 -0.52 8.88 6.99
C ASP A 154 0.53 9.29 5.95
N SER A 155 1.10 8.31 5.23
CA SER A 155 1.98 8.52 4.07
C SER A 155 1.31 9.38 2.99
N ALA A 156 0.08 9.05 2.61
CA ALA A 156 -0.66 9.76 1.58
C ALA A 156 -0.98 11.20 2.00
N ASN A 157 -1.33 11.43 3.28
CA ASN A 157 -1.57 12.76 3.84
C ASN A 157 -0.29 13.62 3.90
N ALA A 158 0.87 13.00 4.18
CA ALA A 158 2.16 13.67 4.12
C ALA A 158 2.48 14.12 2.69
N ALA A 159 2.29 13.23 1.70
CA ALA A 159 2.48 13.56 0.29
C ALA A 159 1.52 14.66 -0.18
N ARG A 160 0.25 14.62 0.22
CA ARG A 160 -0.73 15.67 -0.07
C ARG A 160 -0.26 17.03 0.43
N SER A 161 0.16 17.09 1.70
CA SER A 161 0.63 18.34 2.32
C SER A 161 1.86 18.89 1.60
N PHE A 162 2.80 18.01 1.22
CA PHE A 162 3.98 18.37 0.45
C PHE A 162 3.61 18.93 -0.93
N LEU A 163 2.79 18.22 -1.71
CA LEU A 163 2.39 18.62 -3.06
C LEU A 163 1.60 19.92 -3.08
N GLN A 164 0.70 20.12 -2.11
CA GLN A 164 -0.03 21.38 -1.95
C GLN A 164 0.91 22.55 -1.64
N GLY A 165 1.95 22.33 -0.82
CA GLY A 165 3.02 23.31 -0.57
C GLY A 165 3.81 23.69 -1.83
N HIS A 166 3.84 22.81 -2.83
CA HIS A 166 4.44 23.03 -4.15
C HIS A 166 3.45 23.56 -5.20
N GLY A 167 2.19 23.81 -4.83
CA GLY A 167 1.18 24.38 -5.73
C GLY A 167 0.67 23.40 -6.80
N ILE A 168 0.80 22.10 -6.56
CA ILE A 168 0.32 21.05 -7.47
C ILE A 168 -1.22 21.04 -7.49
N PRO A 169 -1.87 20.92 -8.67
CA PRO A 169 -3.33 20.88 -8.77
C PRO A 169 -3.95 19.73 -7.98
N GLU A 170 -5.10 19.96 -7.35
CA GLU A 170 -5.77 18.97 -6.48
C GLU A 170 -6.00 17.61 -7.17
N GLY A 171 -6.31 17.60 -8.47
CA GLY A 171 -6.50 16.34 -9.20
C GLY A 171 -5.24 15.46 -9.31
N GLU A 172 -4.05 16.05 -9.25
CA GLU A 172 -2.76 15.36 -9.22
C GLU A 172 -2.36 14.99 -7.80
N VAL A 173 -2.69 15.86 -6.83
CA VAL A 173 -2.59 15.55 -5.39
C VAL A 173 -3.39 14.30 -5.05
N GLU A 174 -4.66 14.22 -5.47
CA GLU A 174 -5.51 13.05 -5.26
C GLU A 174 -4.98 11.81 -5.97
N LEU A 175 -4.36 11.97 -7.13
CA LEU A 175 -3.75 10.85 -7.85
C LEU A 175 -2.57 10.24 -7.07
N VAL A 176 -1.70 11.08 -6.52
CA VAL A 176 -0.58 10.61 -5.70
C VAL A 176 -1.07 10.05 -4.36
N TRP A 177 -2.08 10.70 -3.75
CA TRP A 177 -2.71 10.21 -2.54
C TRP A 177 -3.29 8.81 -2.76
N ASP A 178 -4.06 8.59 -3.83
CA ASP A 178 -4.60 7.29 -4.21
C ASP A 178 -3.49 6.25 -4.45
N ALA A 179 -2.40 6.65 -5.11
CA ALA A 179 -1.28 5.76 -5.40
C ALA A 179 -0.63 5.24 -4.12
N ILE A 180 -0.48 6.11 -3.12
CA ILE A 180 0.08 5.76 -1.82
C ILE A 180 -0.95 5.00 -0.97
N ALA A 181 -2.18 5.49 -0.81
CA ALA A 181 -3.16 4.85 0.07
C ALA A 181 -3.51 3.41 -0.34
N LEU A 182 -3.38 3.08 -1.64
CA LEU A 182 -3.76 1.78 -2.20
C LEU A 182 -2.58 0.83 -2.44
N HIS A 183 -1.33 1.23 -2.19
CA HIS A 183 -0.16 0.44 -2.62
C HIS A 183 -0.04 -0.94 -1.96
N THR A 184 -0.62 -1.12 -0.76
CA THR A 184 -0.72 -2.40 -0.03
C THR A 184 -2.10 -3.05 -0.13
N THR A 185 -2.95 -2.64 -1.07
CA THR A 185 -4.33 -3.14 -1.20
C THR A 185 -4.48 -3.99 -2.45
N PRO A 186 -4.23 -5.31 -2.38
CA PRO A 186 -4.30 -6.19 -3.54
C PRO A 186 -5.62 -6.13 -4.28
N GLY A 187 -5.58 -6.23 -5.61
CA GLY A 187 -6.76 -6.32 -6.46
C GLY A 187 -7.43 -4.98 -6.81
N ILE A 188 -7.03 -3.85 -6.21
CA ILE A 188 -7.56 -2.52 -6.57
C ILE A 188 -6.64 -1.76 -7.56
N PRO A 189 -5.32 -1.60 -7.29
CA PRO A 189 -4.44 -0.77 -8.13
C PRO A 189 -4.45 -1.08 -9.63
N PRO A 190 -4.51 -2.35 -10.10
CA PRO A 190 -4.54 -2.67 -11.53
C PRO A 190 -5.69 -2.00 -12.32
N PHE A 191 -6.77 -1.59 -11.65
CA PHE A 191 -7.93 -0.94 -12.25
C PHE A 191 -7.91 0.59 -12.13
N LYS A 192 -6.84 1.18 -11.61
CA LYS A 192 -6.70 2.62 -11.37
C LYS A 192 -5.79 3.28 -12.42
N LYS A 193 -5.60 4.60 -12.29
CA LYS A 193 -4.73 5.39 -13.19
C LYS A 193 -3.27 4.88 -13.15
N PRO A 194 -2.47 5.10 -14.21
CA PRO A 194 -1.10 4.57 -14.31
C PRO A 194 -0.19 4.84 -13.11
N VAL A 195 -0.20 6.04 -12.52
CA VAL A 195 0.64 6.34 -11.32
C VAL A 195 0.32 5.37 -10.17
N VAL A 196 -0.95 5.07 -9.92
CA VAL A 196 -1.40 4.11 -8.89
C VAL A 196 -0.91 2.69 -9.21
N GLN A 197 -1.06 2.27 -10.47
CA GLN A 197 -0.59 0.96 -10.93
C GLN A 197 0.93 0.81 -10.75
N LEU A 198 1.69 1.86 -11.03
CA LEU A 198 3.15 1.80 -11.10
C LEU A 198 3.84 1.93 -9.74
N VAL A 199 3.28 2.71 -8.80
CA VAL A 199 3.75 2.68 -7.40
C VAL A 199 3.57 1.25 -6.85
N THR A 200 2.38 0.68 -7.03
CA THR A 200 2.07 -0.68 -6.59
C THR A 200 2.99 -1.71 -7.25
N ALA A 201 3.19 -1.64 -8.57
CA ALA A 201 4.06 -2.57 -9.29
C ALA A 201 5.52 -2.51 -8.82
N GLY A 202 5.99 -1.32 -8.41
CA GLY A 202 7.32 -1.15 -7.81
C GLY A 202 7.44 -1.86 -6.46
N VAL A 203 6.45 -1.70 -5.57
CA VAL A 203 6.38 -2.38 -4.26
C VAL A 203 6.27 -3.89 -4.43
N GLU A 204 5.38 -4.34 -5.30
CA GLU A 204 5.16 -5.75 -5.63
C GLU A 204 6.46 -6.41 -6.13
N MET A 205 7.22 -5.73 -6.99
CA MET A 205 8.52 -6.23 -7.43
C MET A 205 9.55 -6.24 -6.29
N ASP A 206 9.72 -5.14 -5.55
CA ASP A 206 10.82 -5.00 -4.61
C ASP A 206 10.63 -5.83 -3.32
N VAL A 207 9.41 -5.96 -2.82
CA VAL A 207 9.11 -6.67 -1.56
C VAL A 207 8.61 -8.09 -1.82
N LEU A 208 7.62 -8.24 -2.70
CA LEU A 208 6.93 -9.51 -2.92
C LEU A 208 7.61 -10.39 -3.99
N GLY A 209 8.46 -9.79 -4.83
CA GLY A 209 9.09 -10.47 -5.97
C GLY A 209 8.11 -10.80 -7.09
N PHE A 210 6.98 -10.10 -7.18
CA PHE A 210 6.03 -10.30 -8.26
C PHE A 210 6.57 -9.72 -9.57
N ALA A 211 6.22 -10.35 -10.69
CA ALA A 211 6.72 -10.02 -12.02
C ALA A 211 8.27 -10.04 -12.14
N TYR A 212 8.98 -10.70 -11.22
CA TYR A 212 10.45 -10.72 -11.17
C TYR A 212 11.08 -11.09 -12.53
N ASP A 213 10.56 -12.13 -13.17
CA ASP A 213 11.05 -12.63 -14.47
C ASP A 213 10.61 -11.78 -15.67
N GLU A 214 9.72 -10.79 -15.48
CA GLU A 214 9.36 -9.82 -16.52
C GLU A 214 10.36 -8.66 -16.63
N PHE A 215 11.26 -8.51 -15.66
CA PHE A 215 12.40 -7.61 -15.75
C PHE A 215 13.61 -8.37 -16.30
N THR A 216 14.49 -7.71 -17.04
CA THR A 216 15.74 -8.35 -17.45
C THR A 216 16.67 -8.51 -16.25
N GLU A 217 17.54 -9.51 -16.30
CA GLU A 217 18.55 -9.70 -15.24
C GLU A 217 19.42 -8.44 -15.08
N GLU A 218 19.77 -7.79 -16.19
CA GLU A 218 20.53 -6.55 -16.20
C GLU A 218 19.81 -5.40 -15.49
N GLN A 219 18.51 -5.19 -15.79
CA GLN A 219 17.70 -4.17 -15.10
C GLN A 219 17.71 -4.39 -13.59
N ARG A 220 17.49 -5.63 -13.13
CA ARG A 220 17.50 -5.97 -11.70
C ARG A 220 18.86 -5.69 -11.06
N LYS A 221 19.96 -6.10 -11.72
CA LYS A 221 21.32 -5.89 -11.21
C LYS A 221 21.67 -4.40 -11.11
N VAL A 222 21.38 -3.62 -12.15
CA VAL A 222 21.70 -2.18 -12.16
C VAL A 222 20.90 -1.42 -11.09
N VAL A 223 19.61 -1.72 -10.94
CA VAL A 223 18.77 -1.10 -9.89
C VAL A 223 19.28 -1.42 -8.49
N VAL A 224 19.56 -2.70 -8.20
CA VAL A 224 20.05 -3.13 -6.88
C VAL A 224 21.50 -2.67 -6.61
N ALA A 225 22.33 -2.54 -7.65
CA ALA A 225 23.68 -1.98 -7.50
C ALA A 225 23.63 -0.48 -7.14
N ALA A 226 22.73 0.28 -7.75
CA ALA A 226 22.57 1.71 -7.46
C ALA A 226 21.89 1.97 -6.10
N HIS A 227 20.90 1.14 -5.73
CA HIS A 227 20.20 1.22 -4.46
C HIS A 227 20.21 -0.15 -3.75
N PRO A 228 21.30 -0.47 -3.01
CA PRO A 228 21.46 -1.76 -2.36
C PRO A 228 20.29 -2.13 -1.45
N ARG A 229 19.94 -3.42 -1.45
CA ARG A 229 18.94 -3.97 -0.53
C ARG A 229 19.49 -4.13 0.90
N GLY A 230 20.81 -4.13 1.06
CA GLY A 230 21.46 -4.44 2.34
C GLY A 230 21.38 -5.94 2.69
N GLU A 231 21.94 -6.29 3.84
CA GLU A 231 21.90 -7.66 4.37
C GLU A 231 20.51 -7.96 4.95
N ASN A 232 20.01 -9.19 4.78
CA ASN A 232 18.74 -9.62 5.39
C ASN A 232 17.53 -8.71 5.10
N PHE A 233 17.51 -8.03 3.95
CA PHE A 233 16.46 -7.06 3.57
C PHE A 233 15.03 -7.52 3.91
N LYS A 234 14.71 -8.79 3.63
CA LYS A 234 13.37 -9.34 3.85
C LYS A 234 12.96 -9.30 5.32
N GLU A 235 13.87 -9.61 6.24
CA GLU A 235 13.58 -9.50 7.68
C GLU A 235 13.51 -8.04 8.11
N GLN A 236 14.46 -7.22 7.65
CA GLN A 236 14.51 -5.80 8.04
C GLN A 236 13.29 -5.01 7.57
N ILE A 237 12.77 -5.28 6.36
CA ILE A 237 11.57 -4.59 5.87
C ILE A 237 10.32 -5.01 6.65
N ILE A 238 10.23 -6.28 7.06
CA ILE A 238 9.16 -6.76 7.94
C ILE A 238 9.28 -6.11 9.33
N ASP A 239 10.50 -5.97 9.87
CA ASP A 239 10.75 -5.26 11.12
C ASP A 239 10.33 -3.79 11.02
N ALA A 240 10.66 -3.09 9.93
CA ALA A 240 10.24 -1.71 9.70
C ALA A 240 8.71 -1.56 9.69
N PHE A 241 8.00 -2.46 8.99
CA PHE A 241 6.54 -2.50 9.01
C PHE A 241 5.99 -2.74 10.42
N ASN A 242 6.55 -3.71 11.17
CA ASN A 242 6.11 -3.98 12.53
C ASN A 242 6.31 -2.78 13.45
N GLU A 243 7.50 -2.19 13.45
CA GLU A 243 7.82 -1.03 14.28
C GLU A 243 6.92 0.17 13.96
N GLY A 244 6.54 0.35 12.69
CA GLY A 244 5.63 1.41 12.26
C GLY A 244 4.15 1.16 12.57
N MET A 245 3.76 -0.04 13.01
CA MET A 245 2.33 -0.41 13.17
C MET A 245 1.97 -1.05 14.51
N LYS A 246 2.93 -1.60 15.28
CA LYS A 246 2.64 -2.33 16.52
C LYS A 246 1.91 -1.50 17.59
N HIS A 247 2.01 -0.18 17.56
CA HIS A 247 1.29 0.74 18.46
C HIS A 247 -0.14 1.08 18.00
N ARG A 248 -0.55 0.59 16.83
CA ARG A 248 -1.87 0.80 16.21
C ARG A 248 -2.37 -0.49 15.56
N PRO A 249 -2.44 -1.61 16.29
CA PRO A 249 -2.77 -2.92 15.73
C PRO A 249 -4.14 -2.94 15.04
N ASP A 250 -5.09 -2.14 15.52
CA ASP A 250 -6.43 -2.04 14.95
C ASP A 250 -6.48 -1.46 13.54
N SER A 251 -5.47 -0.69 13.14
CA SER A 251 -5.35 -0.10 11.81
C SER A 251 -5.04 -1.13 10.72
N THR A 252 -4.56 -2.33 11.08
CA THR A 252 -4.18 -3.36 10.10
C THR A 252 -5.35 -4.26 9.68
N PHE A 253 -6.53 -4.12 10.31
CA PHE A 253 -7.70 -4.94 10.01
C PHE A 253 -8.11 -4.86 8.54
N GLY A 254 -8.17 -6.02 7.88
CA GLY A 254 -8.55 -6.13 6.47
C GLY A 254 -7.43 -5.76 5.48
N THR A 255 -6.19 -5.66 5.95
CA THR A 255 -5.00 -5.36 5.13
C THR A 255 -3.98 -6.48 5.21
N VAL A 256 -3.01 -6.52 4.30
CA VAL A 256 -1.88 -7.47 4.36
C VAL A 256 -0.96 -7.24 5.59
N ASN A 257 -1.12 -6.12 6.29
CA ASN A 257 -0.23 -5.74 7.39
C ASN A 257 -0.51 -6.51 8.69
N ASP A 258 -1.68 -7.15 8.81
CA ASP A 258 -1.97 -7.97 10.00
C ASP A 258 -1.09 -9.23 10.05
N ASP A 259 -0.60 -9.71 8.90
CA ASP A 259 0.39 -10.78 8.79
C ASP A 259 1.74 -10.39 9.38
N VAL A 260 2.16 -9.14 9.22
CA VAL A 260 3.40 -8.62 9.83
C VAL A 260 3.30 -8.67 11.35
N LEU A 261 2.20 -8.15 11.92
CA LEU A 261 2.00 -8.15 13.36
C LEU A 261 1.87 -9.56 13.93
N ALA A 262 1.14 -10.45 13.24
CA ALA A 262 1.02 -11.84 13.66
C ALA A 262 2.34 -12.61 13.62
N LEU A 263 3.23 -12.26 12.69
CA LEU A 263 4.57 -12.85 12.62
C LEU A 263 5.46 -12.37 13.78
N LYS A 264 5.38 -11.08 14.15
CA LYS A 264 6.29 -10.46 15.13
C LYS A 264 5.77 -10.48 16.58
N ASP A 265 4.47 -10.59 16.79
CA ASP A 265 3.84 -10.69 18.11
C ASP A 265 2.92 -11.93 18.21
N PRO A 266 3.35 -13.00 18.90
CA PRO A 266 2.52 -14.19 19.15
C PRO A 266 1.23 -13.90 19.97
N GLY A 267 1.21 -12.77 20.68
CA GLY A 267 0.06 -12.28 21.42
C GLY A 267 -0.97 -11.57 20.55
N PHE A 268 -0.60 -11.12 19.36
CA PHE A 268 -1.52 -10.42 18.45
C PHE A 268 -2.71 -11.31 18.07
N ARG A 269 -3.90 -10.71 18.04
CA ARG A 269 -5.16 -11.38 17.67
C ARG A 269 -5.78 -10.61 16.53
N ARG A 270 -5.84 -11.26 15.36
CA ARG A 270 -6.52 -10.69 14.18
C ARG A 270 -8.00 -10.49 14.49
N LYS A 271 -8.51 -9.31 14.14
CA LYS A 271 -9.96 -9.07 14.13
C LYS A 271 -10.61 -9.97 13.08
N ASN A 272 -11.75 -10.56 13.44
CA ASN A 272 -12.53 -11.40 12.53
C ASN A 272 -13.76 -10.63 12.05
N PHE A 273 -13.82 -10.37 10.73
CA PHE A 273 -14.92 -9.65 10.11
C PHE A 273 -16.29 -10.31 10.35
N CYS A 274 -16.38 -11.63 10.22
CA CYS A 274 -17.62 -12.37 10.44
C CYS A 274 -18.08 -12.31 11.90
N SER A 275 -17.15 -12.41 12.86
CA SER A 275 -17.48 -12.25 14.28
C SER A 275 -18.00 -10.85 14.59
N ILE A 276 -17.45 -9.81 13.95
CA ILE A 276 -17.96 -8.43 14.07
C ILE A 276 -19.38 -8.34 13.51
N ILE A 277 -19.67 -8.96 12.37
CA ILE A 277 -21.04 -8.99 11.80
C ILE A 277 -21.99 -9.72 12.74
N LEU A 278 -21.65 -10.93 13.17
CA LEU A 278 -22.53 -11.77 13.99
C LEU A 278 -22.74 -11.22 15.40
N GLY A 279 -21.78 -10.45 15.92
CA GLY A 279 -21.81 -9.87 17.27
C GLY A 279 -22.18 -8.39 17.32
N ASN A 280 -22.60 -7.78 16.22
CA ASN A 280 -23.01 -6.37 16.24
C ASN A 280 -24.39 -6.17 16.91
N ALA A 281 -24.77 -4.92 17.15
CA ALA A 281 -25.96 -4.57 17.92
C ALA A 281 -27.30 -4.74 17.16
N TRP A 282 -27.29 -5.11 15.88
CA TRP A 282 -28.52 -5.33 15.12
C TRP A 282 -29.21 -6.61 15.56
N ASN A 283 -30.50 -6.52 15.86
CA ASN A 283 -31.31 -7.67 16.22
C ASN A 283 -32.08 -8.20 15.00
N ASP A 284 -31.50 -9.19 14.33
CA ASP A 284 -32.12 -9.87 13.19
C ASP A 284 -33.12 -10.98 13.60
N SER A 285 -33.37 -11.18 14.90
CA SER A 285 -34.29 -12.22 15.39
C SER A 285 -35.72 -12.05 14.86
N ASN A 286 -36.11 -10.83 14.51
CA ASN A 286 -37.44 -10.51 13.97
C ASN A 286 -37.59 -10.87 12.48
N TYR A 287 -36.50 -11.20 11.79
CA TYR A 287 -36.46 -11.53 10.36
C TYR A 287 -36.03 -12.97 10.09
N ALA A 288 -35.76 -13.75 11.14
CA ALA A 288 -35.62 -15.19 10.99
C ALA A 288 -36.94 -15.74 10.44
N CYS A 289 -36.90 -16.29 9.21
CA CYS A 289 -38.05 -17.00 8.65
C CYS A 289 -38.44 -18.11 9.62
N THR A 290 -39.48 -17.88 10.42
CA THR A 290 -40.18 -18.95 11.11
C THR A 290 -40.92 -19.73 10.04
N CYS A 291 -40.24 -20.72 9.46
CA CYS A 291 -40.94 -21.74 8.72
C CYS A 291 -41.69 -22.59 9.74
N ASN A 292 -43.01 -22.44 9.78
CA ASN A 292 -43.90 -23.24 10.62
C ASN A 292 -44.27 -24.58 9.95
N ASP A 293 -43.53 -25.01 8.93
CA ASP A 293 -43.74 -26.29 8.27
C ASP A 293 -42.99 -27.38 9.05
N PRO A 294 -43.70 -28.34 9.70
CA PRO A 294 -43.07 -29.43 10.42
C PRO A 294 -42.26 -30.39 9.51
N GLY A 295 -42.37 -30.29 8.18
CA GLY A 295 -41.56 -31.01 7.21
C GLY A 295 -40.18 -30.39 6.95
N HIS A 296 -39.95 -29.13 7.31
CA HIS A 296 -38.65 -28.49 7.16
C HIS A 296 -37.79 -28.68 8.42
N ARG A 297 -36.67 -29.40 8.28
CA ARG A 297 -35.68 -29.52 9.36
C ARG A 297 -34.77 -28.29 9.34
N HIS A 298 -34.97 -27.38 10.29
CA HIS A 298 -34.04 -26.30 10.58
C HIS A 298 -33.03 -26.82 11.60
N GLY A 299 -31.80 -27.05 11.15
CA GLY A 299 -30.66 -27.48 11.97
C GLY A 299 -29.88 -26.31 12.52
#